data_AF-A0A938KPT5-F1
#
_entry.id   AF-A0A938KPT5-F1
#
_cell.length_a   1.000
_cell.length_b   1.000
_cell.length_c   1.000
_cell.angle_alpha   90.00
_cell.angle_beta   90.00
_cell.angle_gamma   90.00
#
_symmetry.space_group_name_H-M   'P 1'
#
loop_
_entity.id
_entity.type
_entity.pdbx_description
1 polymer ?
#
loop_
_entity_poly.entity_id
_entity_poly.type
_entity_poly.pdbx_seq_one_letter_code
_entity_poly.pdbx_strand_id
1 'polypeptide(L)'
;MLASFLVGCGKPSDSDQSSTDAASAAAPAAETAASPQTGIPLVTDYPPELIEGTPKPMNVPNLVQPPTKAPEFLVPEGTALLSKGKPVTSSDSNPIIGDLAYITDGDKEAGEGYFVELLDGLQWVQIDLEQSAKVSAILVWHFHSQRRAYHDVVIQVSDDPEFQTGVTTVYNNDYDESAGLGRGSDKPYVESRFGLLIDTKGATGRYVRLYSHGSTSNEMNHYIEVEVFGSAS
;
A
#
# COMPACT_ATOMS: atom_id res chain seq x y z
N MET A 1 -72.94 10.33 -27.14
CA MET A 1 -72.34 11.09 -26.02
C MET A 1 -70.89 10.62 -25.94
N LEU A 2 -69.96 11.57 -26.04
CA LEU A 2 -68.50 11.45 -26.16
C LEU A 2 -67.94 10.81 -27.46
N ALA A 3 -67.58 11.72 -28.37
CA ALA A 3 -66.48 11.62 -29.33
C ALA A 3 -65.13 11.83 -28.57
N SER A 4 -63.91 11.64 -29.06
CA SER A 4 -63.37 11.51 -30.41
C SER A 4 -61.90 11.04 -30.32
N PHE A 5 -61.50 10.24 -31.31
CA PHE A 5 -60.28 10.25 -32.13
C PHE A 5 -58.97 10.92 -31.67
N LEU A 6 -57.87 10.21 -31.94
CA LEU A 6 -56.54 10.76 -32.20
C LEU A 6 -55.90 10.09 -33.43
N VAL A 7 -54.88 10.79 -33.93
CA VAL A 7 -53.96 10.49 -35.04
C VAL A 7 -54.49 10.94 -36.41
N GLY A 8 -53.83 11.80 -37.19
CA GLY A 8 -52.50 12.42 -37.09
C GLY A 8 -52.07 12.74 -38.53
N CYS A 9 -51.75 14.01 -38.82
CA CYS A 9 -51.18 14.45 -40.09
C CYS A 9 -50.03 15.42 -39.79
N GLY A 10 -48.93 15.28 -40.53
CA GLY A 10 -47.67 15.97 -40.27
C GLY A 10 -47.48 17.31 -40.97
N LYS A 11 -46.19 17.58 -41.25
CA LYS A 11 -45.58 18.64 -42.06
C LYS A 11 -45.20 19.96 -41.34
N PRO A 12 -44.32 20.81 -41.92
CA PRO A 12 -43.00 21.12 -41.36
C PRO A 12 -42.73 22.64 -41.23
N SER A 13 -41.44 22.99 -41.12
CA SER A 13 -40.76 24.28 -41.42
C SER A 13 -40.86 25.44 -40.43
N ASP A 14 -39.65 25.87 -40.06
CA ASP A 14 -39.12 27.23 -39.86
C ASP A 14 -39.95 28.28 -39.14
N SER A 15 -39.39 28.70 -38.00
CA SER A 15 -39.37 30.11 -37.58
C SER A 15 -38.01 30.43 -36.97
N ASP A 16 -37.30 31.29 -37.68
CA ASP A 16 -36.05 31.94 -37.31
C ASP A 16 -36.34 33.22 -36.50
N GLN A 17 -35.28 33.76 -35.87
CA GLN A 17 -35.11 35.10 -35.29
C GLN A 17 -35.57 35.29 -33.82
N SER A 18 -34.78 35.89 -32.90
CA SER A 18 -33.51 36.61 -33.00
C SER A 18 -32.94 36.89 -31.59
N SER A 19 -31.76 37.52 -31.56
CA SER A 19 -31.02 38.21 -30.47
C SER A 19 -29.84 37.40 -29.91
N THR A 20 -28.63 37.58 -30.46
CA THR A 20 -27.61 38.59 -30.08
C THR A 20 -27.21 38.49 -28.61
N ASP A 21 -26.04 37.91 -28.31
CA ASP A 21 -24.86 38.70 -27.88
C ASP A 21 -23.71 37.84 -27.34
N ALA A 22 -22.53 38.44 -27.52
CA ALA A 22 -21.31 38.28 -26.72
C ALA A 22 -20.49 36.97 -26.85
N ALA A 23 -19.45 37.08 -27.68
CA ALA A 23 -18.23 36.30 -27.61
C ALA A 23 -17.65 36.32 -26.18
N SER A 24 -17.59 35.16 -25.54
CA SER A 24 -16.80 34.95 -24.33
C SER A 24 -15.39 34.51 -24.74
N ALA A 25 -14.43 35.41 -24.53
CA ALA A 25 -13.01 35.14 -24.72
C ALA A 25 -12.56 34.05 -23.73
N ALA A 26 -12.05 32.94 -24.26
CA ALA A 26 -11.43 31.89 -23.48
C ALA A 26 -10.16 32.42 -22.80
N ALA A 27 -10.18 32.53 -21.48
CA ALA A 27 -8.99 32.71 -20.68
C ALA A 27 -8.14 31.41 -20.73
N PRO A 28 -6.82 31.48 -20.92
CA PRO A 28 -5.98 30.29 -20.88
C PRO A 28 -5.97 29.72 -19.46
N ALA A 29 -6.27 28.42 -19.36
CA ALA A 29 -6.12 27.65 -18.13
C ALA A 29 -4.65 27.69 -17.69
N ALA A 30 -4.38 28.37 -16.59
CA ALA A 30 -3.14 28.21 -15.86
C ALA A 30 -3.29 26.95 -15.00
N GLU A 31 -2.56 25.89 -15.32
CA GLU A 31 -2.43 24.74 -14.44
C GLU A 31 -0.94 24.40 -14.23
N THR A 32 -0.47 24.98 -13.12
CA THR A 32 0.37 24.40 -12.08
C THR A 32 1.68 23.73 -12.52
N ALA A 33 2.77 24.52 -12.48
CA ALA A 33 4.11 23.98 -12.41
C ALA A 33 4.24 23.07 -11.18
N ALA A 34 4.62 21.80 -11.40
CA ALA A 34 4.99 20.88 -10.34
C ALA A 34 6.08 21.54 -9.48
N SER A 35 5.80 21.69 -8.18
CA SER A 35 6.85 22.11 -7.24
C SER A 35 7.97 21.07 -7.27
N PRO A 36 9.25 21.47 -7.31
CA PRO A 36 10.35 20.53 -7.23
C PRO A 36 10.20 19.73 -5.94
N GLN A 37 10.17 18.39 -6.05
CA GLN A 37 10.19 17.50 -4.90
C GLN A 37 11.49 17.74 -4.12
N THR A 38 11.41 18.53 -3.05
CA THR A 38 12.52 18.78 -2.12
C THR A 38 12.67 17.57 -1.22
N GLY A 39 13.82 16.91 -1.24
CA GLY A 39 14.10 15.75 -0.39
C GLY A 39 15.47 15.14 -0.67
N ILE A 40 15.86 14.17 0.15
CA ILE A 40 17.05 13.34 -0.04
C ILE A 40 16.61 11.93 -0.48
N PRO A 41 17.40 11.21 -1.29
CA PRO A 41 17.10 9.82 -1.60
C PRO A 41 17.00 8.98 -0.33
N LEU A 42 15.95 8.16 -0.23
CA LEU A 42 15.87 7.09 0.75
C LEU A 42 16.96 6.07 0.42
N VAL A 43 17.82 5.79 1.38
CA VAL A 43 18.92 4.83 1.24
C VAL A 43 18.68 3.69 2.23
N THR A 44 18.71 2.47 1.71
CA THR A 44 18.73 1.22 2.47
C THR A 44 19.53 0.18 1.70
N ASP A 45 20.00 -0.84 2.41
CA ASP A 45 20.69 -1.97 1.81
C ASP A 45 19.66 -3.00 1.31
N TYR A 46 19.89 -3.52 0.10
CA TYR A 46 19.05 -4.55 -0.49
C TYR A 46 19.81 -5.87 -0.54
N PRO A 47 19.18 -6.99 -0.11
CA PRO A 47 19.79 -8.31 -0.13
C PRO A 47 20.06 -8.75 -1.58
N PRO A 48 20.99 -9.69 -1.81
CA PRO A 48 21.14 -10.36 -3.10
C PRO A 48 19.83 -11.06 -3.50
N GLU A 49 19.63 -11.26 -4.81
CA GLU A 49 18.51 -12.09 -5.25
C GLU A 49 18.83 -13.57 -5.02
N LEU A 50 17.94 -14.27 -4.33
CA LEU A 50 17.95 -15.71 -4.21
C LEU A 50 16.53 -16.22 -4.47
N ILE A 51 16.31 -16.89 -5.61
CA ILE A 51 15.03 -17.52 -5.95
C ILE A 51 15.22 -19.03 -5.99
N GLU A 52 14.42 -19.73 -5.21
CA GLU A 52 14.45 -21.17 -5.06
C GLU A 52 13.17 -21.82 -5.59
N GLY A 53 13.30 -23.10 -5.97
CA GLY A 53 12.18 -23.89 -6.49
C GLY A 53 11.67 -23.42 -7.85
N THR A 54 10.53 -23.97 -8.26
CA THR A 54 9.85 -23.59 -9.50
C THR A 54 8.75 -22.57 -9.18
N PRO A 55 8.69 -21.41 -9.88
CA PRO A 55 7.63 -20.44 -9.68
C PRO A 55 6.24 -21.07 -9.80
N LYS A 56 5.35 -20.78 -8.84
CA LYS A 56 3.93 -21.14 -8.93
C LYS A 56 3.20 -20.12 -9.81
N PRO A 57 2.23 -20.53 -10.64
CA PRO A 57 1.39 -19.58 -11.37
C PRO A 57 0.68 -18.61 -10.41
N MET A 58 0.72 -17.32 -10.72
CA MET A 58 0.02 -16.27 -9.97
C MET A 58 -1.14 -15.73 -10.82
N ASN A 59 -2.37 -16.00 -10.41
CA ASN A 59 -3.57 -15.47 -11.08
C ASN A 59 -4.19 -14.35 -10.25
N VAL A 60 -3.50 -13.21 -10.19
CA VAL A 60 -3.94 -12.01 -9.46
C VAL A 60 -4.10 -10.86 -10.46
N PRO A 61 -5.29 -10.23 -10.56
CA PRO A 61 -5.51 -9.11 -11.46
C PRO A 61 -4.69 -7.87 -11.03
N ASN A 62 -4.28 -7.06 -12.01
CA ASN A 62 -3.54 -5.80 -11.80
C ASN A 62 -2.21 -5.92 -11.05
N LEU A 63 -1.63 -7.12 -11.05
CA LEU A 63 -0.41 -7.44 -10.34
C LEU A 63 0.80 -6.65 -10.86
N VAL A 64 1.40 -5.85 -9.99
CA VAL A 64 2.65 -5.14 -10.28
C VAL A 64 3.80 -6.14 -10.27
N GLN A 65 4.55 -6.17 -11.37
CA GLN A 65 5.73 -7.03 -11.52
C GLN A 65 6.91 -6.48 -10.71
N PRO A 66 7.87 -7.35 -10.30
CA PRO A 66 9.04 -6.91 -9.55
C PRO A 66 9.83 -5.83 -10.31
N PRO A 67 10.35 -4.80 -9.63
CA PRO A 67 11.19 -3.81 -10.28
C PRO A 67 12.54 -4.45 -10.66
N THR A 68 13.14 -3.97 -11.75
CA THR A 68 14.45 -4.46 -12.23
C THR A 68 15.63 -3.76 -11.58
N LYS A 69 15.38 -2.68 -10.83
CA LYS A 69 16.34 -1.91 -10.05
C LYS A 69 15.69 -1.44 -8.74
N ALA A 70 16.51 -1.04 -7.77
CA ALA A 70 16.01 -0.48 -6.52
C ALA A 70 15.07 0.71 -6.78
N PRO A 71 13.95 0.82 -6.05
CA PRO A 71 13.06 1.96 -6.16
C PRO A 71 13.79 3.25 -5.76
N GLU A 72 13.60 4.29 -6.56
CA GLU A 72 14.08 5.64 -6.25
C GLU A 72 12.94 6.40 -5.56
N PHE A 73 13.20 6.89 -4.35
CA PHE A 73 12.22 7.62 -3.57
C PHE A 73 12.90 8.70 -2.74
N LEU A 74 12.27 9.88 -2.65
CA LEU A 74 12.79 10.99 -1.88
C LEU A 74 12.02 11.10 -0.56
N VAL A 75 12.77 11.23 0.53
CA VAL A 75 12.25 11.51 1.87
C VAL A 75 12.69 12.89 2.35
N PRO A 76 11.99 13.51 3.32
CA PRO A 76 12.44 14.76 3.93
C PRO A 76 13.86 14.65 4.49
N GLU A 77 14.60 15.76 4.45
CA GLU A 77 15.90 15.84 5.14
C GLU A 77 15.72 15.59 6.65
N GLY A 78 16.64 14.84 7.25
CA GLY A 78 16.55 14.41 8.66
C GLY A 78 15.73 13.14 8.89
N THR A 79 15.21 12.51 7.84
CA THR A 79 14.59 11.17 7.95
C THR A 79 15.59 10.13 8.42
N ALA A 80 15.20 9.32 9.40
CA ALA A 80 15.98 8.21 9.95
C ALA A 80 15.19 6.89 9.90
N LEU A 81 15.90 5.76 9.96
CA LEU A 81 15.29 4.45 10.19
C LEU A 81 14.86 4.34 11.66
N LEU A 82 13.56 4.23 11.90
CA LEU A 82 12.95 4.25 13.23
C LEU A 82 12.66 2.85 13.77
N SER A 83 12.42 1.86 12.90
CA SER A 83 11.99 0.52 13.31
C SER A 83 13.10 -0.38 13.82
N LYS A 84 14.37 -0.07 13.55
CA LYS A 84 15.49 -0.98 13.87
C LYS A 84 15.52 -1.38 15.35
N GLY A 85 15.41 -2.68 15.62
CA GLY A 85 15.42 -3.30 16.94
C GLY A 85 14.21 -2.93 17.80
N LYS A 86 13.12 -2.43 17.21
CA LYS A 86 11.92 -2.03 17.93
C LYS A 86 11.08 -3.24 18.34
N PRO A 87 10.33 -3.15 19.46
CA PRO A 87 9.45 -4.23 19.87
C PRO A 87 8.40 -4.55 18.80
N VAL A 88 8.18 -5.84 18.57
CA VAL A 88 7.16 -6.35 17.66
C VAL A 88 6.20 -7.27 18.42
N THR A 89 4.90 -7.08 18.18
CA THR A 89 3.84 -8.01 18.61
C THR A 89 3.06 -8.50 17.40
N SER A 90 2.25 -9.54 17.57
CA SER A 90 1.45 -10.14 16.49
C SER A 90 0.12 -10.69 17.01
N SER A 91 -0.83 -10.91 16.10
CA SER A 91 -2.06 -11.67 16.37
C SER A 91 -1.78 -13.12 16.75
N ASP A 92 -0.74 -13.70 16.16
CA ASP A 92 -0.22 -15.03 16.48
C ASP A 92 1.02 -14.91 17.36
N SER A 93 0.80 -14.93 18.69
CA SER A 93 1.85 -14.76 19.70
C SER A 93 2.92 -15.88 19.71
N ASN A 94 2.70 -17.00 19.01
CA ASN A 94 3.68 -18.09 18.92
C ASN A 94 3.85 -18.51 17.45
N PRO A 95 4.65 -17.75 16.66
CA PRO A 95 4.92 -18.08 15.27
C PRO A 95 5.39 -19.52 15.09
N ILE A 96 5.03 -20.13 13.95
CA ILE A 96 5.43 -21.49 13.61
C ILE A 96 6.93 -21.56 13.35
N ILE A 97 7.46 -20.54 12.67
CA ILE A 97 8.87 -20.38 12.32
C ILE A 97 9.30 -18.96 12.69
N GLY A 98 10.56 -18.83 13.12
CA GLY A 98 11.21 -17.54 13.35
C GLY A 98 10.83 -16.88 14.68
N ASP A 99 11.39 -15.69 14.88
CA ASP A 99 11.12 -14.83 16.03
C ASP A 99 10.60 -13.48 15.53
N LEU A 100 9.60 -12.89 16.19
CA LEU A 100 9.06 -11.58 15.83
C LEU A 100 10.13 -10.48 15.76
N ALA A 101 11.25 -10.65 16.48
CA ALA A 101 12.39 -9.75 16.38
C ALA A 101 12.99 -9.64 14.96
N TYR A 102 12.85 -10.68 14.12
CA TYR A 102 13.35 -10.66 12.74
C TYR A 102 12.76 -9.52 11.92
N ILE A 103 11.50 -9.15 12.20
CA ILE A 103 10.77 -8.09 11.48
C ILE A 103 11.44 -6.71 11.61
N THR A 104 12.37 -6.53 12.53
CA THR A 104 13.09 -5.25 12.73
C THR A 104 14.58 -5.41 12.97
N ASP A 105 15.18 -6.56 12.68
CA ASP A 105 16.58 -6.83 13.01
C ASP A 105 17.56 -6.24 11.97
N GLY A 106 17.06 -5.80 10.82
CA GLY A 106 17.85 -5.24 9.72
C GLY A 106 18.22 -6.25 8.65
N ASP A 107 17.98 -7.55 8.86
CA ASP A 107 18.26 -8.61 7.93
C ASP A 107 17.12 -8.78 6.93
N LYS A 108 17.46 -8.76 5.64
CA LYS A 108 16.49 -8.84 4.53
C LYS A 108 16.76 -10.07 3.69
N GLU A 109 17.69 -10.93 4.07
CA GLU A 109 18.11 -12.07 3.27
C GLU A 109 16.95 -13.02 2.94
N ALA A 110 17.09 -13.74 1.82
CA ALA A 110 16.09 -14.71 1.40
C ALA A 110 16.41 -16.11 1.94
N GLY A 111 15.36 -16.92 2.12
CA GLY A 111 15.47 -18.35 2.39
C GLY A 111 15.23 -18.70 3.85
N GLU A 112 15.58 -19.94 4.21
CA GLU A 112 15.39 -20.48 5.55
C GLU A 112 16.19 -19.71 6.60
N GLY A 113 15.54 -19.39 7.72
CA GLY A 113 16.17 -18.73 8.88
C GLY A 113 16.02 -17.20 8.94
N TYR A 114 15.45 -16.57 7.91
CA TYR A 114 15.32 -15.10 7.85
C TYR A 114 13.87 -14.58 7.96
N PHE A 115 12.89 -15.47 8.13
CA PHE A 115 11.49 -15.09 8.13
C PHE A 115 10.74 -15.60 9.35
N VAL A 116 9.66 -14.90 9.67
CA VAL A 116 8.62 -15.30 10.60
C VAL A 116 7.47 -15.90 9.82
N GLU A 117 6.99 -17.08 10.21
CA GLU A 117 5.75 -17.68 9.70
C GLU A 117 4.65 -17.62 10.74
N LEU A 118 3.59 -16.87 10.45
CA LEU A 118 2.36 -16.85 11.24
C LEU A 118 1.33 -17.83 10.65
N LEU A 119 0.37 -18.21 11.48
CA LEU A 119 -0.77 -19.06 11.09
C LEU A 119 -1.55 -18.58 9.87
N ASP A 120 -2.42 -19.46 9.38
CA ASP A 120 -3.36 -19.16 8.31
C ASP A 120 -4.40 -18.10 8.71
N GLY A 121 -5.11 -17.59 7.72
CA GLY A 121 -6.10 -16.54 7.92
C GLY A 121 -5.49 -15.14 7.97
N LEU A 122 -6.34 -14.15 8.28
CA LEU A 122 -5.92 -12.76 8.47
C LEU A 122 -5.09 -12.65 9.75
N GLN A 123 -3.82 -12.30 9.61
CA GLN A 123 -2.90 -12.06 10.70
C GLN A 123 -2.37 -10.62 10.66
N TRP A 124 -1.80 -10.16 11.77
CA TRP A 124 -1.09 -8.90 11.81
C TRP A 124 0.21 -8.99 12.63
N VAL A 125 1.14 -8.12 12.27
CA VAL A 125 2.31 -7.74 13.06
C VAL A 125 2.24 -6.25 13.38
N GLN A 126 2.72 -5.86 14.55
CA GLN A 126 2.69 -4.48 15.03
C GLN A 126 4.05 -4.11 15.59
N ILE A 127 4.59 -3.00 15.08
CA ILE A 127 5.85 -2.42 15.52
C ILE A 127 5.55 -1.26 16.45
N ASP A 128 6.12 -1.27 17.64
CA ASP A 128 6.13 -0.13 18.56
C ASP A 128 7.38 0.73 18.31
N LEU A 129 7.22 1.91 17.70
CA LEU A 129 8.34 2.84 17.48
C LEU A 129 8.85 3.47 18.79
N GLU A 130 8.24 3.14 19.94
CA GLU A 130 8.46 3.62 21.31
C GLU A 130 8.11 5.09 21.54
N GLN A 131 7.98 5.87 20.47
CA GLN A 131 7.52 7.25 20.47
C GLN A 131 6.71 7.54 19.20
N SER A 132 5.83 8.54 19.28
CA SER A 132 5.12 9.03 18.09
C SER A 132 6.12 9.62 17.10
N ALA A 133 5.90 9.36 15.81
CA ALA A 133 6.75 9.84 14.74
C ALA A 133 5.93 10.26 13.53
N LYS A 134 6.49 11.20 12.75
CA LYS A 134 6.03 11.47 11.40
C LYS A 134 6.70 10.48 10.46
N VAL A 135 5.95 9.46 10.06
CA VAL A 135 6.41 8.40 9.15
C VAL A 135 6.42 8.95 7.74
N SER A 136 7.57 8.86 7.07
CA SER A 136 7.79 9.34 5.69
C SER A 136 7.72 8.23 4.65
N ALA A 137 8.15 7.01 5.02
CA ALA A 137 8.06 5.83 4.16
C ALA A 137 8.03 4.57 5.00
N ILE A 138 7.45 3.51 4.44
CA ILE A 138 7.55 2.15 4.98
C ILE A 138 8.04 1.25 3.86
N LEU A 139 8.98 0.36 4.16
CA LEU A 139 9.52 -0.62 3.22
C LEU A 139 9.37 -2.01 3.85
N VAL A 140 8.65 -2.89 3.17
CA VAL A 140 8.25 -4.20 3.71
C VAL A 140 8.86 -5.30 2.87
N TRP A 141 9.51 -6.25 3.53
CA TRP A 141 9.92 -7.51 2.94
C TRP A 141 9.08 -8.62 3.56
N HIS A 142 8.24 -9.22 2.73
CA HIS A 142 7.75 -10.56 3.01
C HIS A 142 8.71 -11.59 2.41
N PHE A 143 8.40 -12.88 2.58
CA PHE A 143 9.23 -13.95 2.02
C PHE A 143 9.41 -13.79 0.51
N HIS A 144 10.66 -13.59 0.08
CA HIS A 144 11.00 -13.28 -1.32
C HIS A 144 11.89 -14.34 -1.99
N SER A 145 12.19 -15.46 -1.33
CA SER A 145 12.93 -16.56 -1.96
C SER A 145 12.10 -17.39 -2.95
N GLN A 146 10.81 -17.06 -3.10
CA GLN A 146 9.93 -17.59 -4.14
C GLN A 146 9.07 -16.44 -4.66
N ARG A 147 8.86 -16.37 -5.98
CA ARG A 147 7.93 -15.39 -6.56
C ARG A 147 6.51 -15.67 -6.08
N ARG A 148 5.94 -14.72 -5.34
CA ARG A 148 4.60 -14.78 -4.78
C ARG A 148 4.02 -13.38 -4.63
N ALA A 149 2.70 -13.29 -4.50
CA ALA A 149 2.00 -12.07 -4.12
C ALA A 149 1.23 -12.33 -2.82
N TYR A 150 1.20 -11.34 -1.93
CA TYR A 150 0.46 -11.42 -0.67
C TYR A 150 -0.96 -10.88 -0.83
N HIS A 151 -1.90 -11.56 -0.17
CA HIS A 151 -3.30 -11.20 -0.14
C HIS A 151 -3.60 -10.28 1.05
N ASP A 152 -4.55 -9.38 0.84
CA ASP A 152 -5.15 -8.51 1.85
C ASP A 152 -4.11 -7.79 2.73
N VAL A 153 -3.07 -7.27 2.09
CA VAL A 153 -2.04 -6.48 2.73
C VAL A 153 -2.62 -5.10 3.03
N VAL A 154 -2.76 -4.81 4.32
CA VAL A 154 -3.21 -3.52 4.84
C VAL A 154 -2.17 -3.00 5.83
N ILE A 155 -1.73 -1.75 5.64
CA ILE A 155 -0.72 -1.12 6.50
C ILE A 155 -1.33 0.14 7.10
N GLN A 156 -1.27 0.23 8.42
CA GLN A 156 -1.86 1.31 9.20
C GLN A 156 -0.85 1.91 10.17
N VAL A 157 -1.04 3.20 10.45
CA VAL A 157 -0.27 3.97 11.42
C VAL A 157 -1.23 4.59 12.44
N SER A 158 -0.90 4.51 13.73
CA SER A 158 -1.68 5.15 14.81
C SER A 158 -0.86 5.40 16.06
N ASP A 159 -1.28 6.32 16.92
CA ASP A 159 -0.80 6.45 18.31
C ASP A 159 -1.55 5.51 19.28
N ASP A 160 -2.66 4.92 18.84
CA ASP A 160 -3.45 3.97 19.61
C ASP A 160 -2.92 2.54 19.39
N PRO A 161 -2.38 1.85 20.42
CA PRO A 161 -1.84 0.50 20.27
C PRO A 161 -2.90 -0.53 19.86
N GLU A 162 -4.18 -0.24 20.07
CA GLU A 162 -5.30 -1.12 19.70
C GLU A 162 -5.85 -0.81 18.30
N PHE A 163 -5.41 0.28 17.66
CA PHE A 163 -5.90 0.75 16.37
C PHE A 163 -7.42 0.99 16.33
N GLN A 164 -8.00 1.51 17.41
CA GLN A 164 -9.43 1.86 17.46
C GLN A 164 -9.67 3.31 17.05
N THR A 165 -8.68 4.18 17.27
CA THR A 165 -8.78 5.62 17.02
C THR A 165 -7.53 6.14 16.31
N GLY A 166 -7.67 7.27 15.61
CA GLY A 166 -6.54 7.95 14.97
C GLY A 166 -5.84 7.15 13.86
N VAL A 167 -6.48 6.12 13.32
CA VAL A 167 -5.88 5.20 12.36
C VAL A 167 -5.76 5.83 10.98
N THR A 168 -4.55 5.81 10.42
CA THR A 168 -4.29 6.18 9.04
C THR A 168 -3.87 4.94 8.25
N THR A 169 -4.69 4.51 7.30
CA THR A 169 -4.31 3.47 6.33
C THR A 169 -3.41 4.09 5.25
N VAL A 170 -2.20 3.55 5.09
CA VAL A 170 -1.19 4.05 4.14
C VAL A 170 -1.02 3.13 2.93
N TYR A 171 -1.50 1.89 3.03
CA TYR A 171 -1.57 0.94 1.92
C TYR A 171 -2.68 -0.08 2.19
N ASN A 172 -3.46 -0.43 1.17
CA ASN A 172 -4.51 -1.44 1.26
C ASN A 172 -4.80 -2.04 -0.13
N ASN A 173 -4.41 -3.31 -0.32
CA ASN A 173 -4.70 -4.09 -1.54
C ASN A 173 -5.88 -5.07 -1.41
N ASP A 174 -6.63 -5.02 -0.30
CA ASP A 174 -7.86 -5.78 -0.06
C ASP A 174 -9.04 -5.13 -0.83
N TYR A 175 -9.25 -5.57 -2.07
CA TYR A 175 -10.28 -5.00 -2.94
C TYR A 175 -11.71 -5.43 -2.60
N ASP A 176 -11.87 -6.55 -1.90
CA ASP A 176 -13.17 -7.16 -1.58
C ASP A 176 -13.59 -6.96 -0.12
N GLU A 177 -12.79 -6.24 0.66
CA GLU A 177 -13.02 -5.92 2.07
C GLU A 177 -13.05 -7.17 2.96
N SER A 178 -12.38 -8.24 2.54
CA SER A 178 -12.32 -9.50 3.27
C SER A 178 -11.55 -9.39 4.58
N ALA A 179 -10.65 -8.40 4.73
CA ALA A 179 -9.97 -8.10 5.98
C ALA A 179 -10.83 -7.30 6.98
N GLY A 180 -11.95 -6.71 6.53
CA GLY A 180 -12.83 -5.88 7.37
C GLY A 180 -12.21 -4.54 7.82
N LEU A 181 -11.14 -4.09 7.15
CA LEU A 181 -10.42 -2.84 7.45
C LEU A 181 -10.73 -1.71 6.45
N GLY A 182 -11.85 -1.85 5.76
CA GLY A 182 -12.27 -0.99 4.67
C GLY A 182 -11.67 -1.41 3.33
N ARG A 183 -12.40 -1.09 2.26
CA ARG A 183 -12.05 -1.48 0.89
C ARG A 183 -10.80 -0.74 0.38
N GLY A 184 -9.80 -1.50 -0.02
CA GLY A 184 -8.55 -1.06 -0.62
C GLY A 184 -8.63 -0.68 -2.08
N SER A 185 -7.57 -0.01 -2.55
CA SER A 185 -7.40 0.37 -3.95
C SER A 185 -5.97 0.19 -4.46
N ASP A 186 -5.02 -0.09 -3.57
CA ASP A 186 -3.62 -0.26 -3.92
C ASP A 186 -3.41 -1.55 -4.70
N LYS A 187 -2.45 -1.52 -5.62
CA LYS A 187 -2.21 -2.67 -6.49
C LYS A 187 -1.50 -3.79 -5.74
N PRO A 188 -1.91 -5.05 -5.92
CA PRO A 188 -1.12 -6.17 -5.48
C PRO A 188 0.22 -6.18 -6.23
N TYR A 189 1.23 -6.79 -5.61
CA TYR A 189 2.61 -6.79 -6.10
C TYR A 189 3.20 -8.19 -6.01
N VAL A 190 4.11 -8.50 -6.92
CA VAL A 190 4.98 -9.67 -6.78
C VAL A 190 6.14 -9.29 -5.87
N GLU A 191 6.33 -10.06 -4.81
CA GLU A 191 7.41 -9.85 -3.85
C GLU A 191 8.79 -10.09 -4.49
N SER A 192 9.79 -9.35 -4.01
CA SER A 192 11.17 -9.38 -4.50
C SER A 192 12.16 -8.93 -3.43
N ARG A 193 13.46 -9.05 -3.74
CA ARG A 193 14.54 -8.51 -2.89
C ARG A 193 14.42 -7.00 -2.62
N PHE A 194 13.63 -6.26 -3.39
CA PHE A 194 13.42 -4.83 -3.23
C PHE A 194 12.27 -4.46 -2.29
N GLY A 195 11.48 -5.44 -1.84
CA GLY A 195 10.33 -5.23 -0.98
C GLY A 195 9.21 -4.40 -1.63
N LEU A 196 8.20 -4.09 -0.82
CA LEU A 196 7.13 -3.13 -1.10
C LEU A 196 7.46 -1.79 -0.47
N LEU A 197 7.71 -0.76 -1.29
CA LEU A 197 7.87 0.62 -0.84
C LEU A 197 6.53 1.36 -0.81
N ILE A 198 6.21 1.95 0.33
CA ILE A 198 5.00 2.75 0.56
C ILE A 198 5.39 4.19 0.90
N ASP A 199 4.83 5.14 0.13
CA ASP A 199 4.82 6.56 0.48
C ASP A 199 3.64 6.83 1.42
N THR A 200 3.94 7.06 2.71
CA THR A 200 2.94 7.25 3.75
C THR A 200 2.32 8.65 3.76
N LYS A 201 2.78 9.55 2.89
CA LYS A 201 2.35 10.96 2.83
C LYS A 201 2.50 11.70 4.15
N GLY A 202 3.43 11.26 5.01
CA GLY A 202 3.69 11.89 6.30
C GLY A 202 2.72 11.50 7.41
N ALA A 203 2.11 10.30 7.34
CA ALA A 203 1.26 9.76 8.41
C ALA A 203 1.97 9.83 9.78
N THR A 204 1.24 10.17 10.83
CA THR A 204 1.79 10.31 12.18
C THR A 204 1.26 9.20 13.09
N GLY A 205 2.15 8.60 13.87
CA GLY A 205 1.79 7.65 14.92
C GLY A 205 3.00 6.99 15.55
N ARG A 206 2.76 6.29 16.67
CA ARG A 206 3.76 5.48 17.38
C ARG A 206 3.79 4.03 16.89
N TYR A 207 2.66 3.49 16.47
CA TYR A 207 2.52 2.10 16.08
C TYR A 207 2.32 1.98 14.58
N VAL A 208 2.99 1.02 13.98
CA VAL A 208 2.76 0.60 12.59
C VAL A 208 2.27 -0.83 12.62
N ARG A 209 1.07 -1.08 12.09
CA ARG A 209 0.48 -2.42 12.02
C ARG A 209 0.31 -2.84 10.58
N LEU A 210 0.77 -4.05 10.27
CA LEU A 210 0.72 -4.65 8.95
C LEU A 210 -0.13 -5.92 9.04
N TYR A 211 -1.16 -6.00 8.21
CA TYR A 211 -2.03 -7.15 8.05
C TYR A 211 -1.63 -7.92 6.78
N SER A 212 -1.88 -9.22 6.77
CA SER A 212 -1.84 -10.07 5.57
C SER A 212 -2.72 -11.30 5.75
N HIS A 213 -3.13 -11.91 4.63
CA HIS A 213 -4.01 -13.08 4.61
C HIS A 213 -3.50 -14.15 3.63
N GLY A 214 -2.28 -14.62 3.88
CA GLY A 214 -1.62 -15.61 3.05
C GLY A 214 -1.06 -15.04 1.76
N SER A 215 -0.75 -15.94 0.83
CA SER A 215 -0.14 -15.59 -0.45
C SER A 215 -0.60 -16.50 -1.58
N THR A 216 -0.22 -16.16 -2.80
CA THR A 216 -0.42 -17.04 -3.96
C THR A 216 0.34 -18.36 -3.87
N SER A 217 1.21 -18.54 -2.87
CA SER A 217 1.97 -19.78 -2.67
C SER A 217 1.35 -20.75 -1.65
N ASN A 218 0.68 -20.23 -0.62
CA ASN A 218 0.03 -20.97 0.47
C ASN A 218 -0.78 -20.00 1.36
N GLU A 219 -1.50 -20.55 2.32
CA GLU A 219 -2.43 -19.85 3.21
C GLU A 219 -1.75 -19.13 4.40
N MET A 220 -0.43 -19.32 4.57
CA MET A 220 0.34 -18.79 5.72
C MET A 220 0.93 -17.41 5.43
N ASN A 221 1.23 -16.66 6.48
CA ASN A 221 1.78 -15.30 6.39
C ASN A 221 3.27 -15.29 6.70
N HIS A 222 4.08 -14.64 5.86
CA HIS A 222 5.54 -14.62 6.03
C HIS A 222 6.11 -13.21 6.00
N TYR A 223 6.75 -12.80 7.09
CA TYR A 223 7.45 -11.52 7.18
C TYR A 223 8.95 -11.74 7.32
N ILE A 224 9.76 -10.92 6.67
CA ILE A 224 11.22 -10.90 6.84
C ILE A 224 11.57 -9.64 7.65
N GLU A 225 11.28 -8.46 7.11
CA GLU A 225 11.73 -7.18 7.70
C GLU A 225 10.76 -6.07 7.35
N VAL A 226 10.62 -5.09 8.25
CA VAL A 226 9.89 -3.86 8.02
C VAL A 226 10.74 -2.67 8.45
N GLU A 227 11.10 -1.85 7.47
CA GLU A 227 11.78 -0.58 7.71
C GLU A 227 10.79 0.57 7.73
N VAL A 228 10.68 1.24 8.88
CA VAL A 228 9.85 2.45 9.06
C VAL A 228 10.78 3.65 9.08
N PHE A 229 10.66 4.53 8.09
CA PHE A 229 11.47 5.73 7.97
C PHE A 229 10.67 6.96 8.38
N GLY A 230 11.26 7.86 9.16
CA GLY A 230 10.61 9.11 9.51
C GLY A 230 11.42 9.98 10.46
N SER A 231 10.74 10.90 11.12
CA SER A 231 11.30 11.75 12.16
C SER A 231 10.47 11.61 13.43
N ALA A 232 11.15 11.35 14.54
CA ALA A 232 10.62 11.50 15.90
C ALA A 232 9.82 12.81 16.04
N SER A 233 8.61 12.72 16.58
CA SER A 233 7.76 13.89 16.91
C SER A 233 7.94 14.33 18.35
#